data_AF-A0A0Q4TIT1-F1
#
_entry.id   AF-A0A0Q4TIT1-F1
#
_cell.length_a   1.000
_cell.length_b   1.000
_cell.length_c   1.000
_cell.angle_alpha   90.00
_cell.angle_beta   90.00
_cell.angle_gamma   90.00
#
_symmetry.space_group_name_H-M   'P 1'
#
loop_
_entity.id
_entity.type
_entity.pdbx_description
1 polymer ?
#
loop_
_entity_poly.entity_id
_entity_poly.type
_entity_poly.pdbx_seq_one_letter_code
_entity_poly.pdbx_strand_id
1 'polypeptide(L)'
;MTQLHKDIATSFVNVRMKIEAYASVGEDLSGELRRWTDSAMRFIEPDPTIHSLHRIVLESTDDLVGLMMEQPRPRATTILTAKTHLTKAFDELEDAILKRGILSVRGEKVGLGIAGKPI
;
A
#
# COMPACT_ATOMS: atom_id res chain seq x y z
N MET A 1 -10.34 18.40 3.66
CA MET A 1 -9.52 17.31 3.08
C MET A 1 -8.27 17.97 2.50
N THR A 2 -7.09 17.66 3.05
CA THR A 2 -5.79 18.26 2.65
C THR A 2 -5.35 17.73 1.28
N GLN A 3 -4.36 18.36 0.62
CA GLN A 3 -3.81 17.83 -0.64
C GLN A 3 -3.18 16.44 -0.43
N LEU A 4 -2.49 16.25 0.69
CA LEU A 4 -1.89 14.98 1.09
C LEU A 4 -2.93 13.85 1.18
N HIS A 5 -4.09 14.12 1.77
CA HIS A 5 -5.20 13.17 1.80
C HIS A 5 -5.63 12.68 0.42
N LYS A 6 -5.75 13.60 -0.55
CA LYS A 6 -6.14 13.24 -1.92
C LYS A 6 -5.06 12.45 -2.64
N ASP A 7 -3.80 12.81 -2.43
CA ASP A 7 -2.66 12.13 -3.04
C ASP A 7 -2.52 10.70 -2.52
N ILE A 8 -2.73 10.50 -1.22
CA ILE A 8 -2.78 9.17 -0.59
C ILE A 8 -3.93 8.37 -1.20
N ALA A 9 -5.16 8.88 -1.15
CA ALA A 9 -6.32 8.15 -1.68
C ALA A 9 -6.17 7.77 -3.16
N THR A 10 -5.64 8.69 -3.98
CA THR A 10 -5.37 8.42 -5.41
C THR A 10 -4.33 7.33 -5.59
N SER A 11 -3.27 7.33 -4.77
CA SER A 11 -2.22 6.30 -4.81
C SER A 11 -2.78 4.93 -4.47
N PHE A 12 -3.64 4.83 -3.44
CA PHE A 12 -4.26 3.57 -3.04
C PHE A 12 -5.29 3.07 -4.06
N VAL A 13 -6.00 3.96 -4.77
CA VAL A 13 -6.83 3.57 -5.92
C VAL A 13 -5.98 2.95 -7.04
N ASN A 14 -4.87 3.58 -7.40
CA ASN A 14 -3.97 3.07 -8.44
C ASN A 14 -3.38 1.71 -8.07
N VAL A 15 -3.03 1.51 -6.79
CA VAL A 15 -2.62 0.20 -6.26
C VAL A 15 -3.68 -0.87 -6.52
N ARG A 16 -4.93 -0.62 -6.14
CA ARG A 16 -6.02 -1.61 -6.31
C ARG A 16 -6.19 -2.00 -7.77
N MET A 17 -6.18 -1.01 -8.67
CA MET A 17 -6.26 -1.25 -10.11
C MET A 17 -5.09 -2.10 -10.61
N LYS A 18 -3.87 -1.87 -10.10
CA LYS A 18 -2.68 -2.65 -10.46
C LYS A 18 -2.79 -4.10 -9.99
N ILE A 19 -3.22 -4.34 -8.75
CA ILE A 19 -3.42 -5.69 -8.20
C ILE A 19 -4.46 -6.46 -9.01
N GLU A 20 -5.58 -5.79 -9.34
CA GLU A 20 -6.64 -6.37 -10.16
C GLU A 20 -6.11 -6.77 -11.54
N ALA A 21 -5.38 -5.87 -12.21
CA ALA A 21 -4.83 -6.08 -13.54
C ALA A 21 -3.64 -7.06 -13.60
N TYR A 22 -2.97 -7.34 -12.48
CA TYR A 22 -1.75 -8.14 -12.44
C TYR A 22 -1.96 -9.54 -13.05
N ALA A 23 -1.36 -9.81 -14.20
CA ALA A 23 -1.62 -11.03 -14.96
C ALA A 23 -0.39 -11.95 -15.07
N SER A 24 0.81 -11.38 -14.93
CA SER A 24 2.06 -12.06 -15.20
C SER A 24 3.20 -11.62 -14.27
N VAL A 25 4.07 -12.58 -13.92
CA VAL A 25 5.31 -12.36 -13.13
C VAL A 25 6.29 -11.38 -13.79
N GLY A 26 6.22 -11.21 -15.11
CA GLY A 26 7.06 -10.24 -15.81
C GLY A 26 6.74 -8.77 -15.47
N GLU A 27 5.65 -8.50 -14.78
CA GLU A 27 5.34 -7.17 -14.24
C GLU A 27 6.02 -7.00 -12.87
N ASP A 28 6.69 -5.86 -12.65
CA ASP A 28 7.31 -5.51 -11.36
C ASP A 28 6.24 -5.06 -10.33
N LEU A 29 5.34 -5.96 -9.96
CA LEU A 29 4.28 -5.65 -8.99
C LEU A 29 4.88 -5.28 -7.63
N SER A 30 5.82 -6.09 -7.11
CA SER A 30 6.41 -5.87 -5.78
C SER A 30 7.14 -4.52 -5.71
N GLY A 31 7.96 -4.18 -6.72
CA GLY A 31 8.67 -2.92 -6.76
C GLY A 31 7.76 -1.70 -6.92
N GLU A 32 6.67 -1.80 -7.71
CA GLU A 32 5.69 -0.71 -7.84
C GLU A 32 4.89 -0.50 -6.54
N LEU A 33 4.35 -1.56 -5.95
CA LEU A 33 3.55 -1.50 -4.73
C LEU A 33 4.36 -0.99 -3.53
N ARG A 34 5.61 -1.43 -3.40
CA ARG A 34 6.55 -0.91 -2.39
C ARG A 34 6.79 0.58 -2.57
N ARG A 35 7.08 1.04 -3.80
CA ARG A 35 7.29 2.46 -4.08
C ARG A 35 6.09 3.32 -3.70
N TRP A 36 4.87 2.87 -4.00
CA TRP A 36 3.66 3.61 -3.65
C TRP A 36 3.42 3.66 -2.14
N THR A 37 3.54 2.53 -1.44
CA THR A 37 3.37 2.49 0.03
C THR A 37 4.41 3.33 0.76
N ASP A 38 5.69 3.19 0.40
CA ASP A 38 6.78 3.97 1.00
C ASP A 38 6.58 5.48 0.74
N SER A 39 6.12 5.83 -0.47
CA SER A 39 5.82 7.23 -0.82
C SER A 39 4.65 7.81 -0.02
N ALA A 40 3.61 7.00 0.25
CA ALA A 40 2.47 7.42 1.08
C ALA A 40 2.88 7.60 2.55
N MET A 41 3.82 6.79 3.04
CA MET A 41 4.25 6.79 4.44
C MET A 41 5.39 7.77 4.74
N ARG A 42 6.11 8.28 3.73
CA ARG A 42 7.35 9.08 3.92
C ARG A 42 7.21 10.34 4.77
N PHE A 43 5.99 10.88 4.89
CA PHE A 43 5.69 12.10 5.65
C PHE A 43 4.86 11.85 6.89
N ILE A 44 4.64 10.59 7.25
CA ILE A 44 3.89 10.18 8.43
C ILE A 44 4.90 9.91 9.54
N GLU A 45 4.62 10.40 10.75
CA GLU A 45 5.39 10.02 11.94
C GLU A 45 5.28 8.50 12.17
N PRO A 46 6.31 7.85 12.76
CA PRO A 46 6.28 6.41 13.01
C PRO A 46 5.10 6.01 13.90
N ASP A 47 4.23 5.15 13.37
CA ASP A 47 3.11 4.55 14.11
C ASP A 47 3.21 3.02 14.04
N PRO A 48 3.25 2.30 15.18
CA PRO A 48 3.37 0.84 15.20
C PRO A 48 2.27 0.09 14.44
N THR A 49 1.04 0.61 14.40
CA THR A 49 -0.07 -0.02 13.69
C THR A 49 0.12 0.11 12.19
N ILE A 50 0.44 1.32 11.72
CA ILE A 50 0.72 1.59 10.30
C ILE A 50 1.92 0.75 9.84
N HIS A 51 2.99 0.67 10.63
CA HIS A 51 4.15 -0.16 10.31
C HIS A 51 3.82 -1.66 10.24
N SER A 52 3.00 -2.17 11.16
CA SER A 52 2.57 -3.57 11.13
C SER A 52 1.73 -3.88 9.89
N LEU A 53 0.81 -2.99 9.52
CA LEU A 53 -0.02 -3.15 8.33
C LEU A 53 0.79 -3.03 7.03
N HIS A 54 1.76 -2.11 7.00
CA HIS A 54 2.70 -2.00 5.88
C HIS A 54 3.48 -3.30 5.68
N ARG A 55 3.95 -3.92 6.76
CA ARG A 55 4.60 -5.23 6.68
C ARG A 55 3.68 -6.31 6.10
N ILE A 56 2.42 -6.38 6.56
CA ILE A 56 1.43 -7.34 6.03
C ILE A 56 1.19 -7.14 4.54
N VAL A 57 1.14 -5.89 4.07
CA VAL A 57 1.03 -5.57 2.64
C VAL A 57 2.23 -6.10 1.86
N LEU A 58 3.45 -5.92 2.36
CA LEU A 58 4.67 -6.43 1.72
C LEU A 58 4.68 -7.96 1.67
N GLU A 59 4.39 -8.63 2.78
CA GLU A 59 4.30 -10.09 2.87
C GLU A 59 3.23 -10.64 1.91
N SER A 60 2.04 -10.04 1.89
CA SER A 60 0.96 -10.45 0.98
C SER A 60 1.29 -10.21 -0.50
N THR A 61 2.11 -9.20 -0.78
CA THR A 61 2.59 -8.92 -2.14
C THR A 61 3.56 -10.00 -2.59
N ASP A 62 4.52 -10.33 -1.74
CA ASP A 62 5.51 -11.37 -2.03
C ASP A 62 4.84 -12.75 -2.16
N ASP A 63 3.82 -13.05 -1.35
CA ASP A 63 3.00 -14.26 -1.47
C ASP A 63 2.30 -14.35 -2.84
N LEU A 64 1.65 -13.26 -3.29
CA LEU A 64 0.98 -13.22 -4.59
C LEU A 64 1.99 -13.40 -5.74
N VAL A 65 3.15 -12.74 -5.66
CA VAL A 65 4.22 -12.88 -6.65
C VAL A 65 4.75 -14.31 -6.66
N GLY A 66 4.98 -14.91 -5.49
CA GLY A 66 5.42 -16.30 -5.33
C GLY A 66 4.44 -17.29 -5.96
N LEU A 67 3.14 -17.15 -5.66
CA LEU A 67 2.09 -17.97 -6.29
C LEU A 67 2.06 -17.85 -7.81
N MET A 68 2.38 -16.67 -8.35
CA MET A 68 2.40 -16.44 -9.80
C MET A 68 3.64 -17.05 -10.46
N MET A 69 4.73 -17.23 -9.70
CA MET A 69 5.99 -17.88 -10.14
C MET A 69 5.93 -19.41 -10.11
N GLU A 70 5.04 -20.01 -9.30
CA GLU A 70 4.95 -21.46 -9.13
C GLU A 70 4.69 -22.22 -10.44
N GLN A 71 5.29 -23.40 -10.55
CA GLN A 71 5.11 -24.33 -11.68
C GLN A 71 4.81 -25.75 -11.16
N PRO A 72 3.65 -26.34 -11.50
CA PRO A 72 2.60 -25.78 -12.36
C PRO A 72 1.89 -24.60 -11.68
N ARG A 73 1.42 -23.64 -12.50
CA ARG A 73 0.71 -22.45 -12.00
C ARG A 73 -0.51 -22.85 -11.15
N PRO A 74 -0.71 -22.25 -9.97
CA PRO A 74 -1.88 -22.48 -9.13
C PRO A 74 -3.19 -22.19 -9.86
N ARG A 75 -4.28 -22.76 -9.33
CA ARG A 75 -5.63 -22.53 -9.85
C ARG A 75 -5.97 -21.03 -9.79
N ALA A 76 -6.73 -20.56 -10.79
CA ALA A 76 -7.16 -19.15 -10.86
C ALA A 76 -7.88 -18.67 -9.59
N THR A 77 -8.63 -19.56 -8.92
CA THR A 77 -9.30 -19.25 -7.64
C THR A 77 -8.32 -18.92 -6.52
N THR A 78 -7.19 -19.63 -6.44
CA THR A 78 -6.14 -19.37 -5.43
C THR A 78 -5.49 -18.01 -5.66
N ILE A 79 -5.20 -17.68 -6.92
CA ILE A 79 -4.64 -16.37 -7.31
C ILE A 79 -5.65 -15.26 -6.99
N LEU A 80 -6.93 -15.47 -7.31
CA LEU A 80 -7.99 -14.51 -7.00
C LEU A 80 -8.10 -14.26 -5.48
N THR A 81 -8.07 -15.33 -4.67
CA THR A 81 -8.07 -15.22 -3.22
C THR A 81 -6.87 -14.41 -2.72
N ALA A 82 -5.66 -14.69 -3.22
CA ALA A 82 -4.46 -13.92 -2.86
C ALA A 82 -4.59 -12.43 -3.23
N LYS A 83 -5.11 -12.11 -4.42
CA LYS A 83 -5.43 -10.73 -4.82
C LYS A 83 -6.42 -10.07 -3.86
N THR A 84 -7.49 -10.76 -3.46
CA THR A 84 -8.47 -10.23 -2.51
C THR A 84 -7.84 -9.95 -1.14
N HIS A 85 -6.98 -10.84 -0.64
CA HIS A 85 -6.26 -10.61 0.62
C HIS A 85 -5.32 -9.41 0.53
N LEU A 86 -4.57 -9.29 -0.57
CA LEU A 86 -3.68 -8.16 -0.80
C LEU A 86 -4.45 -6.84 -0.87
N THR A 87 -5.55 -6.79 -1.63
CA THR A 87 -6.42 -5.60 -1.71
C THR A 87 -6.94 -5.21 -0.33
N LYS A 88 -7.40 -6.18 0.46
CA LYS A 88 -7.88 -5.92 1.84
C LYS A 88 -6.76 -5.38 2.74
N ALA A 89 -5.55 -5.91 2.64
CA ALA A 89 -4.40 -5.40 3.40
C ALA A 89 -4.10 -3.94 3.05
N PHE A 90 -4.23 -3.55 1.78
CA PHE A 90 -4.12 -2.16 1.35
C PHE A 90 -5.24 -1.28 1.89
N ASP A 91 -6.48 -1.76 1.91
CA ASP A 91 -7.61 -1.02 2.48
C ASP A 91 -7.41 -0.75 3.98
N GLU A 92 -6.92 -1.75 4.73
CA GLU A 92 -6.60 -1.62 6.15
C GLU A 92 -5.45 -0.63 6.39
N LEU A 93 -4.42 -0.65 5.54
CA LEU A 93 -3.31 0.30 5.62
C LEU A 93 -3.77 1.73 5.30
N GLU A 94 -4.58 1.93 4.26
CA GLU A 94 -5.13 3.24 3.91
C GLU A 94 -5.95 3.80 5.09
N ASP A 95 -6.87 3.00 5.63
CA ASP A 95 -7.73 3.39 6.75
C ASP A 95 -6.90 3.75 7.99
N ALA A 96 -5.85 2.99 8.29
CA ALA A 96 -4.94 3.29 9.40
C ALA A 96 -4.18 4.60 9.18
N ILE A 97 -3.68 4.86 7.97
CA ILE A 97 -3.02 6.13 7.62
C ILE A 97 -3.99 7.30 7.81
N LEU A 98 -5.24 7.18 7.33
CA LEU A 98 -6.22 8.25 7.41
C LEU A 98 -6.70 8.52 8.85
N LYS A 99 -6.79 7.48 9.69
CA LYS A 99 -7.28 7.61 11.07
C LYS A 99 -6.19 7.98 12.08
N ARG A 100 -4.96 7.54 11.86
CA ARG A 100 -3.87 7.59 12.84
C ARG A 100 -2.65 8.36 12.34
N GLY A 101 -2.55 8.61 11.04
CA GLY A 101 -1.40 9.28 10.46
C GLY A 101 -1.24 10.68 11.02
N ILE A 102 -0.07 10.95 11.60
CA ILE A 102 0.33 12.26 12.05
C ILE A 102 1.37 12.81 11.07
N LEU A 103 1.16 14.04 10.62
CA LEU A 103 2.09 14.69 9.71
C LEU A 103 3.43 14.96 10.41
N SER A 104 4.50 14.51 9.78
CA SER A 104 5.87 14.73 10.25
C SER A 104 6.39 16.14 9.94
N VAL A 105 7.47 16.53 10.63
CA VAL A 105 8.21 17.78 10.35
C VAL A 105 8.67 17.87 8.88
N ARG A 106 8.99 16.72 8.26
CA ARG A 106 9.38 16.69 6.84
C ARG A 106 8.21 17.06 5.94
N GLY A 107 7.00 16.64 6.28
CA GLY A 107 5.78 16.98 5.54
C GLY A 107 5.45 18.47 5.61
N GLU A 108 5.65 19.09 6.78
CA GLU A 108 5.50 20.54 6.93
C GLU A 108 6.52 21.32 6.09
N LYS A 109 7.79 20.89 6.07
CA LYS A 109 8.85 21.55 5.27
C LYS A 109 8.56 21.60 3.77
N VAL A 110 7.76 20.68 3.26
CA VAL A 110 7.34 20.65 1.85
C VAL A 110 5.92 21.18 1.63
N GLY A 111 5.31 21.80 2.64
CA GLY A 111 4.03 22.48 2.54
C GLY A 111 2.78 21.59 2.56
N LEU A 112 2.87 20.37 3.10
CA LEU A 112 1.73 19.43 3.14
C LEU A 112 0.75 19.69 4.29
N GLY A 113 1.14 20.49 5.29
CA GLY A 113 0.33 20.83 6.45
C GLY A 113 1.19 21.26 7.64
N ILE A 114 0.64 21.15 8.86
CA ILE A 114 1.31 21.51 10.11
C ILE A 114 1.78 20.22 10.80
N ALA A 115 3.06 20.14 11.18
CA ALA A 115 3.59 18.95 11.86
C ALA A 115 2.86 18.67 13.18
N GLY A 116 2.71 17.39 13.53
CA GLY A 116 1.99 16.96 14.73
C GLY A 116 0.46 17.02 14.60
N LYS A 117 -0.07 17.46 13.45
CA LYS A 117 -1.51 17.37 13.16
C LYS A 117 -1.85 16.06 12.45
N PRO A 118 -3.08 15.55 12.63
CA PRO A 118 -3.61 14.51 11.76
C PRO A 118 -3.47 14.92 10.29
N ILE A 119 -3.13 13.96 9.44
CA ILE A 119 -3.10 14.11 7.98
C ILE A 119 -4.46 14.62 7.48
#